data_AF-A0A2T8HN96-F1
#
_entry.id   AF-A0A2T8HN96-F1
#
_cell.length_a   1.000
_cell.length_b   1.000
_cell.length_c   1.000
_cell.angle_alpha   90.00
_cell.angle_beta   90.00
_cell.angle_gamma   90.00
#
_symmetry.space_group_name_H-M   'P 1'
#
loop_
_entity.id
_entity.type
_entity.pdbx_description
1 polymer ?
#
loop_
_entity_poly.entity_id
_entity_poly.type
_entity_poly.pdbx_seq_one_letter_code
_entity_poly.pdbx_strand_id
1 'polypeptide(L)' 'MRIAANPNIIGAMIKVLDTNLFCMRIRFVCEVAYSIDEDDSYIEFKPRKGQQLNPDELVWLGFFAKDELNAVQTHLKPTY' A
#
# COMPACT_ATOMS: atom_id res chain seq x y z
N MET A 1 -4.15 8.81 9.32
CA MET A 1 -4.29 9.27 7.91
C MET A 1 -4.95 8.15 7.14
N ARG A 2 -6.08 8.43 6.48
CA ARG A 2 -6.81 7.45 5.67
C ARG A 2 -6.65 7.78 4.18
N ILE A 3 -6.36 6.77 3.37
CA ILE A 3 -6.31 6.84 1.91
C ILE A 3 -7.42 5.92 1.39
N ALA A 4 -8.38 6.50 0.69
CA ALA A 4 -9.41 5.76 -0.04
C ALA A 4 -8.99 5.64 -1.51
N ALA A 5 -9.09 4.45 -2.08
CA ALA A 5 -8.72 4.18 -3.47
C ALA A 5 -9.41 2.92 -3.98
N ASN A 6 -9.27 2.65 -5.28
CA ASN A 6 -9.76 1.41 -5.89
C ASN A 6 -9.23 0.16 -5.13
N PRO A 7 -10.04 -0.91 -4.97
CA PRO A 7 -9.64 -2.14 -4.28
C PRO A 7 -8.28 -2.70 -4.73
N ASN A 8 -7.98 -2.67 -6.02
CA ASN A 8 -6.72 -3.15 -6.56
C ASN A 8 -5.52 -2.33 -6.07
N ILE A 9 -5.69 -1.01 -5.94
CA ILE A 9 -4.65 -0.11 -5.43
C ILE A 9 -4.42 -0.39 -3.94
N ILE A 10 -5.49 -0.52 -3.15
CA ILE A 10 -5.38 -0.86 -1.73
C ILE A 10 -4.71 -2.22 -1.53
N GLY A 11 -5.10 -3.23 -2.32
CA GLY A 11 -4.47 -4.55 -2.32
C GLY A 11 -2.98 -4.51 -2.66
N ALA A 12 -2.58 -3.74 -3.67
CA ALA A 12 -1.18 -3.56 -4.02
C ALA A 12 -0.38 -2.85 -2.92
N MET A 13 -0.94 -1.81 -2.29
CA MET A 13 -0.31 -1.13 -1.16
C MET A 13 -0.09 -2.07 0.03
N ILE A 14 -1.10 -2.90 0.38
CA ILE A 14 -0.98 -3.89 1.46
C ILE A 14 0.12 -4.90 1.15
N LYS A 15 0.14 -5.44 -0.07
CA LYS A 15 1.17 -6.39 -0.50
C LYS A 15 2.57 -5.80 -0.36
N VAL A 16 2.77 -4.58 -0.87
CA VAL A 16 4.06 -3.89 -0.81
C VAL A 16 4.49 -3.59 0.63
N LEU A 17 3.56 -3.27 1.53
CA LEU A 17 3.86 -3.09 2.96
C LEU A 17 4.46 -4.36 3.60
N ASP A 18 4.12 -5.53 3.06
CA ASP A 18 4.57 -6.83 3.58
C ASP A 18 5.80 -7.38 2.87
N THR A 19 6.05 -6.99 1.61
CA THR A 19 7.13 -7.55 0.79
C THR A 19 8.29 -6.60 0.54
N ASN A 20 8.08 -5.28 0.63
CA ASN A 20 9.11 -4.29 0.37
C ASN A 20 9.74 -3.79 1.67
N LEU A 21 11.06 -3.98 1.81
CA LEU A 21 11.84 -3.58 2.98
C LEU A 21 11.69 -2.09 3.34
N PHE A 22 11.57 -1.22 2.33
CA PHE A 22 11.38 0.21 2.54
C PHE A 22 10.04 0.51 3.18
N CYS A 23 8.98 -0.18 2.76
CA CYS A 23 7.63 0.01 3.26
C CYS A 23 7.39 -0.68 4.61
N MET A 24 8.16 -1.71 4.97
CA MET A 24 8.05 -2.36 6.29
C MET A 24 8.22 -1.39 7.46
N ARG A 25 9.07 -0.35 7.32
CA ARG A 25 9.22 0.70 8.33
C ARG A 25 7.88 1.33 8.72
N ILE A 26 6.99 1.54 7.74
CA ILE A 26 5.66 2.11 7.96
C ILE A 26 4.85 1.26 8.96
N ARG A 27 4.94 -0.08 8.90
CA ARG A 27 4.26 -0.97 9.86
C ARG A 27 4.87 -0.94 11.27
N PHE A 28 6.14 -0.55 11.40
CA PHE A 28 6.77 -0.36 12.70
C PHE A 28 6.34 0.96 13.35
N VAL A 29 6.25 2.05 12.57
CA VAL A 29 5.90 3.39 13.09
C VAL A 29 4.39 3.61 13.18
N CYS A 30 3.59 2.89 12.39
CA CYS A 30 2.13 3.01 12.36
C CYS A 30 1.42 1.68 12.62
N GLU A 31 0.27 1.78 13.28
CA GLU A 31 -0.79 0.80 13.15
C GLU A 31 -1.46 0.98 11.78
N VAL A 32 -1.60 -0.11 11.04
CA VAL A 32 -2.19 -0.12 9.70
C VAL A 32 -3.50 -0.90 9.74
N ALA A 33 -4.60 -0.23 9.43
CA ALA A 33 -5.92 -0.84 9.26
C ALA A 33 -6.36 -0.71 7.79
N TYR A 34 -7.15 -1.63 7.27
CA TYR A 34 -7.63 -1.55 5.90
C TYR A 34 -8.97 -2.27 5.73
N SER A 35 -9.72 -1.86 4.70
CA SER A 35 -10.87 -2.60 4.17
C SER A 35 -10.76 -2.66 2.65
N ILE A 36 -11.09 -3.81 2.07
CA ILE A 36 -11.16 -4.00 0.63
C ILE A 36 -12.59 -4.39 0.28
N ASP A 37 -13.43 -3.38 0.06
CA ASP A 37 -14.80 -3.52 -0.43
C ASP A 37 -14.97 -2.76 -1.75
N GLU A 38 -15.86 -3.23 -2.62
CA GLU A 38 -16.11 -2.61 -3.93
C GLU A 38 -16.59 -1.15 -3.80
N ASP A 39 -17.34 -0.85 -2.73
CA ASP A 39 -17.94 0.47 -2.50
C ASP A 39 -17.09 1.43 -1.65
N ASP A 40 -16.26 0.93 -0.73
CA ASP A 40 -15.41 1.75 0.15
C ASP A 40 -14.09 1.05 0.54
N SER A 41 -13.20 0.91 -0.43
CA SER A 41 -11.84 0.42 -0.20
C SER A 41 -10.93 1.50 0.38
N TYR A 42 -10.26 1.20 1.48
CA TYR A 42 -9.34 2.13 2.15
C TYR A 42 -8.20 1.45 2.89
N ILE A 43 -7.16 2.25 3.16
CA ILE A 43 -6.08 1.96 4.09
C ILE A 43 -5.89 3.15 5.04
N GLU A 44 -5.71 2.86 6.32
CA GLU A 44 -5.52 3.85 7.37
C GLU A 44 -4.22 3.60 8.14
N PHE A 45 -3.43 4.67 8.27
CA PHE A 45 -2.17 4.71 9.01
C PHE A 45 -2.34 5.55 10.27
N LYS A 46 -2.18 4.93 11.43
CA LYS A 46 -2.20 5.60 12.73
C LYS A 46 -0.82 5.50 13.38
N PRO A 47 -0.06 6.60 13.48
CA PRO A 47 1.23 6.59 14.15
C PRO A 47 1.11 6.09 15.59
N ARG A 48 2.04 5.21 15.98
CA ARG A 48 2.16 4.75 17.36
C ARG A 48 2.61 5.89 18.26
N LYS A 49 2.37 5.77 19.56
CA LYS A 49 2.72 6.82 20.55
C LYS A 49 4.21 7.17 20.45
N GLY A 50 4.51 8.45 20.20
CA GLY A 50 5.88 8.96 20.07
C GLY A 50 6.55 8.73 18.72
N GLN A 51 5.85 8.13 17.76
CA GLN A 51 6.32 7.94 16.39
C GLN A 51 5.68 8.97 15.46
N GLN A 52 6.37 9.28 14.37
CA GLN A 52 5.83 10.06 13.25
C GLN A 52 6.04 9.30 11.96
N LEU A 53 5.04 9.40 11.09
CA LEU A 53 5.11 8.93 9.72
C LEU A 53 5.63 10.06 8.85
N ASN A 54 6.72 9.84 8.12
CA ASN A 54 7.21 10.83 7.17
C ASN A 54 6.35 10.77 5.90
N PRO A 55 5.80 11.91 5.41
CA PRO A 55 5.10 11.95 4.12
C PRO A 55 5.85 11.31 2.96
N ASP A 56 7.19 11.39 2.92
CA ASP A 56 8.00 10.78 1.86
C ASP A 56 7.83 9.26 1.82
N GLU A 57 7.65 8.60 2.97
CA GLU A 57 7.44 7.16 3.04
C GLU A 57 6.15 6.73 2.33
N LEU A 58 5.13 7.60 2.36
CA LEU A 58 3.86 7.38 1.67
C LEU A 58 3.97 7.58 0.16
N VAL A 59 4.81 8.52 -0.29
CA VAL A 59 5.11 8.70 -1.72
C VAL A 59 5.76 7.44 -2.29
N TRP A 60 6.75 6.89 -1.58
CA TRP A 60 7.42 5.65 -1.97
C TRP A 60 6.47 4.45 -1.93
N LEU A 61 5.60 4.36 -0.93
CA LEU A 61 4.55 3.33 -0.91
C LEU A 61 3.68 3.38 -2.18
N GLY A 62 3.24 4.57 -2.59
CA GLY A 62 2.48 4.75 -3.82
C GLY A 62 3.25 4.35 -5.07
N PHE A 63 4.55 4.70 -5.14
CA PHE A 63 5.43 4.31 -6.23
C PHE A 63 5.55 2.79 -6.34
N PHE A 64 5.86 2.10 -5.24
CA PHE A 64 6.01 0.65 -5.24
C PHE A 64 4.67 -0.08 -5.50
N ALA A 65 3.55 0.45 -5.00
CA ALA A 65 2.22 -0.11 -5.30
C ALA A 65 1.89 -0.02 -6.79
N LYS A 66 2.30 1.06 -7.47
CA LYS A 66 2.17 1.19 -8.92
C LYS A 66 3.01 0.15 -9.66
N ASP A 67 4.25 -0.06 -9.24
CA ASP A 67 5.13 -1.07 -9.86
C ASP A 67 4.57 -2.49 -9.70
N GLU A 68 4.03 -2.81 -8.52
CA GLU A 68 3.35 -4.08 -8.25
C GLU A 68 2.14 -4.29 -9.18
N LEU A 69 1.29 -3.26 -9.36
CA LEU A 69 0.15 -3.32 -10.28
C LEU A 69 0.57 -3.57 -11.73
N ASN A 70 1.67 -2.96 -12.17
CA ASN A 70 2.20 -3.15 -13.52
C ASN A 70 2.79 -4.55 -13.71
N ALA A 71 3.47 -5.10 -12.68
CA ALA A 71 4.01 -6.45 -12.73
C ALA A 71 2.91 -7.50 -12.91
N VAL A 72 1.78 -7.34 -12.24
CA VAL A 72 0.61 -8.22 -12.39
C VAL A 72 0.04 -8.16 -13.82
N GLN A 73 0.00 -6.98 -14.45
CA GLN A 73 -0.47 -6.85 -15.84
C GLN A 73 0.47 -7.52 -16.85
N THR A 74 1.78 -7.51 -16.61
CA THR A 74 2.75 -8.17 -17.50
C THR A 74 2.66 -9.69 -17.51
N HIS A 75 2.21 -10.32 -16.41
CA HIS A 75 2.03 -11.77 -16.34
C HIS A 75 0.74 -12.28 -17.00
N LEU A 76 -0.15 -11.38 -17.44
CA LEU A 76 -1.43 -11.72 -18.09
C LEU A 76 -1.37 -11.62 -19.62
N LYS A 77 -0.23 -11.28 -20.22
CA LYS A 77 -0.10 -11.36 -21.68
C LYS A 77 -0.03 -12.84 -22.10
N PRO A 78 -1.02 -13.38 -22.83
CA PRO A 78 -0.90 -14.69 -23.41
C PRO A 78 0.19 -14.59 -24.48
N THR A 79 1.22 -15.42 -24.39
CA THR A 79 2.04 -15.77 -25.53
C THR A 79 1.12 -16.38 -26.59
N TYR A 80 0.78 -15.58 -27.60
CA TYR A 80 0.29 -16.05 -28.89
C TYR A 80 1.47 -16.50 -29.74
#